data_AF-A0A9D4SY34-F1
#
_entry.id   AF-A0A9D4SY34-F1
#
_cell.length_a   1.000
_cell.length_b   1.000
_cell.length_c   1.000
_cell.angle_alpha   90.00
_cell.angle_beta   90.00
_cell.angle_gamma   90.00
#
_symmetry.space_group_name_H-M   'P 1'
#
loop_
_entity.id
_entity.type
_entity.pdbx_description
1 polymer ?
#
loop_
_entity_poly.entity_id
_entity_poly.type
_entity_poly.pdbx_seq_one_letter_code
_entity_poly.pdbx_strand_id
1 'polypeptide(L)'
;MMLMTVKMEDLAVEVRGENGAHYKAFVVDVHENDITVAFENDWQPPNKFPFQRVRLPSSARGDEIFTEGQEVEVFSKANEQEASGWWEARVKMTKGDFHVVEYQGWDTAYSEIVPSDRLRPKNPNPPITKNTFTKFELDVPDDLREYSKDDSAHKEFKKAIGAAVVRYIPSKQCLMVIARSEAAKKRAEMMSEIYYRNLRQKLILLSKTEEAARQLEASSLLT
;
A
#
# COMPACT_ATOMS: atom_id res chain seq x y z
N MET A 1 -7.49 -12.74 7.47
CA MET A 1 -7.27 -12.20 6.11
C MET A 1 -7.73 -10.75 5.96
N MET A 2 -8.98 -10.38 6.32
CA MET A 2 -9.53 -9.03 6.14
C MET A 2 -8.72 -7.86 6.77
N LEU A 3 -8.04 -8.08 7.90
CA LEU A 3 -7.18 -7.07 8.56
C LEU A 3 -5.80 -6.87 7.90
N MET A 4 -5.36 -7.76 7.01
CA MET A 4 -4.13 -7.57 6.23
C MET A 4 -4.40 -6.82 4.93
N THR A 5 -5.58 -6.99 4.34
CA THR A 5 -6.01 -6.30 3.12
C THR A 5 -6.10 -4.78 3.32
N VAL A 6 -6.70 -4.33 4.45
CA VAL A 6 -6.81 -2.89 4.78
C VAL A 6 -5.43 -2.23 5.01
N LYS A 7 -4.42 -2.99 5.46
CA LYS A 7 -3.08 -2.44 5.78
C LYS A 7 -2.26 -2.06 4.55
N MET A 8 -2.57 -2.63 3.38
CA MET A 8 -1.86 -2.36 2.12
C MET A 8 -2.58 -1.35 1.24
N GLU A 9 -3.89 -1.16 1.40
CA GLU A 9 -4.67 -0.18 0.61
C GLU A 9 -4.17 1.27 0.78
N ASP A 10 -3.63 1.60 1.96
CA ASP A 10 -3.04 2.91 2.19
C ASP A 10 -1.80 3.19 1.32
N LEU A 11 -1.16 2.15 0.81
CA LEU A 11 0.01 2.22 -0.07
C LEU A 11 -0.31 1.76 -1.51
N ALA A 12 -1.57 1.48 -1.80
CA ALA A 12 -1.97 1.06 -3.14
C ALA A 12 -1.72 2.20 -4.13
N VAL A 13 -1.14 1.83 -5.26
CA VAL A 13 -0.85 2.69 -6.41
C VAL A 13 -1.12 1.93 -7.70
N GLU A 14 -1.24 2.68 -8.78
CA GLU A 14 -1.33 2.14 -10.13
C GLU A 14 -0.10 2.54 -10.92
N VAL A 15 0.61 1.55 -11.47
CA VAL A 15 1.86 1.72 -12.21
C VAL A 15 1.59 1.51 -13.68
N ARG A 16 1.94 2.49 -14.51
CA ARG A 16 1.84 2.39 -15.97
C ARG A 16 2.97 1.51 -16.51
N GLY A 17 2.61 0.35 -17.04
CA GLY A 17 3.50 -0.55 -17.78
C GLY A 17 3.94 0.03 -19.12
N GLU A 18 4.89 -0.63 -19.77
CA GLU A 18 5.40 -0.18 -21.08
C GLU A 18 4.36 -0.35 -22.20
N ASN A 19 3.48 -1.34 -22.05
CA ASN A 19 2.32 -1.57 -22.92
C ASN A 19 1.18 -0.55 -22.70
N GLY A 20 1.33 0.39 -21.76
CA GLY A 20 0.33 1.42 -21.47
C GLY A 20 -0.72 1.04 -20.43
N ALA A 21 -0.81 -0.23 -20.01
CA ALA A 21 -1.73 -0.66 -18.97
C ALA A 21 -1.32 -0.15 -17.58
N HIS A 22 -2.29 0.08 -16.71
CA HIS A 22 -2.08 0.46 -15.32
C HIS A 22 -2.28 -0.74 -14.39
N TYR A 23 -1.19 -1.20 -13.77
CA TYR A 23 -1.19 -2.35 -12.86
C TYR A 23 -1.25 -1.92 -11.41
N LYS A 24 -2.06 -2.63 -10.62
CA LYS A 24 -2.13 -2.42 -9.18
C LYS A 24 -0.83 -2.89 -8.51
N ALA A 25 -0.28 -2.04 -7.66
CA ALA A 25 0.93 -2.32 -6.88
C ALA A 25 0.85 -1.62 -5.52
N PHE A 26 1.81 -1.92 -4.66
CA PHE A 26 1.90 -1.37 -3.31
C PHE A 26 3.28 -0.75 -3.10
N VAL A 27 3.32 0.46 -2.56
CA VAL A 27 4.58 1.15 -2.22
C VAL A 27 5.33 0.37 -1.15
N VAL A 28 6.59 0.04 -1.44
CA VAL A 28 7.53 -0.62 -0.53
C VAL A 28 8.56 0.37 -0.03
N ASP A 29 9.03 1.26 -0.90
CA ASP A 29 10.02 2.27 -0.54
C ASP A 29 9.86 3.57 -1.35
N VAL A 30 10.26 4.69 -0.75
CA VAL A 30 10.20 6.03 -1.36
C VAL A 30 11.62 6.60 -1.43
N HIS A 31 12.00 7.07 -2.61
CA HIS A 31 13.30 7.68 -2.90
C HIS A 31 13.13 9.13 -3.35
N GLU A 32 14.22 9.80 -3.68
CA GLU A 32 14.20 11.23 -4.05
C GLU A 32 13.41 11.52 -5.33
N ASN A 33 13.57 10.68 -6.36
CA ASN A 33 13.00 10.88 -7.70
C ASN A 33 12.06 9.75 -8.16
N ASP A 34 11.97 8.68 -7.38
CA ASP A 34 11.31 7.44 -7.76
C ASP A 34 10.74 6.71 -6.54
N ILE A 35 9.99 5.65 -6.81
CA ILE A 35 9.33 4.83 -5.81
C ILE A 35 9.54 3.36 -6.13
N THR A 36 9.76 2.54 -5.11
CA THR A 36 9.80 1.08 -5.25
C THR A 36 8.45 0.50 -4.88
N VAL A 37 7.91 -0.34 -5.76
CA VAL A 37 6.59 -0.95 -5.60
C VAL A 37 6.69 -2.47 -5.73
N ALA A 38 5.84 -3.19 -5.01
CA ALA A 38 5.62 -4.61 -5.16
C ALA A 38 4.24 -4.84 -5.80
N PHE A 39 4.18 -5.77 -6.77
CA PHE A 39 2.94 -6.06 -7.46
C PHE A 39 2.09 -7.09 -6.71
N GLU A 40 0.78 -7.07 -6.94
CA GLU A 40 -0.15 -7.99 -6.28
C GLU A 40 0.12 -9.46 -6.68
N ASN A 41 0.17 -10.38 -5.71
CA ASN A 41 0.54 -11.79 -5.92
C ASN A 41 1.96 -12.03 -6.45
N ASP A 42 2.85 -11.03 -6.34
CA ASP A 42 4.27 -11.14 -6.73
C ASP A 42 4.49 -11.65 -8.16
N TRP A 43 3.55 -11.37 -9.08
CA TRP A 43 3.65 -11.78 -10.50
C TRP A 43 4.87 -11.18 -11.21
N GLN A 44 5.41 -10.10 -10.65
CA GLN A 44 6.71 -9.53 -10.96
C GLN A 44 7.47 -9.18 -9.68
N PRO A 45 8.81 -9.24 -9.70
CA PRO A 45 9.61 -8.79 -8.56
C PRO A 45 9.40 -7.29 -8.30
N PRO A 46 9.61 -6.82 -7.05
CA PRO A 46 9.54 -5.39 -6.74
C PRO A 46 10.48 -4.59 -7.62
N ASN A 47 9.99 -3.47 -8.16
CA ASN A 47 10.73 -2.66 -9.11
C ASN A 47 10.54 -1.17 -8.85
N LYS A 48 11.46 -0.37 -9.37
CA LYS A 48 11.56 1.08 -9.18
C LYS A 48 10.96 1.81 -10.37
N PHE A 49 10.07 2.75 -10.10
CA PHE A 49 9.40 3.55 -11.12
C PHE A 49 9.52 5.04 -10.84
N PRO A 50 9.72 5.88 -11.87
CA PRO A 50 9.64 7.32 -11.72
C PRO A 50 8.21 7.74 -11.38
N PHE A 51 8.06 8.83 -10.63
CA PHE A 51 6.75 9.29 -10.18
C PHE A 51 5.75 9.53 -11.33
N GLN A 52 6.21 9.96 -12.52
CA GLN A 52 5.32 10.18 -13.68
C GLN A 52 4.61 8.91 -14.18
N ARG A 53 5.14 7.71 -13.85
CA ARG A 53 4.54 6.42 -14.24
C ARG A 53 3.63 5.85 -13.17
N VAL A 54 3.47 6.51 -12.03
CA VAL A 54 2.71 5.99 -10.89
C VAL A 54 1.62 6.98 -10.53
N ARG A 55 0.39 6.51 -10.29
CA ARG A 55 -0.73 7.34 -9.85
C ARG A 55 -1.46 6.67 -8.69
N LEU A 56 -2.30 7.44 -7.99
CA LEU A 56 -3.19 6.86 -6.98
C LEU A 56 -4.33 6.07 -7.66
N PRO A 57 -4.83 4.99 -7.04
CA PRO A 57 -5.96 4.24 -7.57
C PRO A 57 -7.23 5.09 -7.67
N SER A 58 -8.11 4.77 -8.61
CA SER A 58 -9.39 5.46 -8.75
C SER A 58 -10.28 5.24 -7.52
N SER A 59 -11.03 6.26 -7.12
CA SER A 59 -12.06 6.21 -6.07
C SER A 59 -13.47 5.93 -6.61
N ALA A 60 -13.59 5.70 -7.93
CA ALA A 60 -14.85 5.41 -8.59
C ALA A 60 -15.56 4.20 -7.96
N ARG A 61 -16.90 4.27 -7.88
CA ARG A 61 -17.76 3.24 -7.27
C ARG A 61 -18.47 2.44 -8.37
N GLY A 62 -18.83 1.19 -8.07
CA GLY A 62 -19.34 0.23 -9.06
C GLY A 62 -20.74 0.47 -9.63
N ASP A 63 -21.38 1.61 -9.37
CA ASP A 63 -22.77 1.90 -9.79
C ASP A 63 -22.83 2.96 -10.91
N GLU A 64 -21.75 3.13 -11.67
CA GLU A 64 -21.68 4.16 -12.70
C GLU A 64 -22.32 3.71 -14.02
N ILE A 65 -23.12 4.61 -14.59
CA ILE A 65 -23.78 4.39 -15.87
C ILE A 65 -22.88 4.91 -16.99
N PHE A 66 -22.48 4.04 -17.90
CA PHE A 66 -21.59 4.37 -19.01
C PHE A 66 -22.35 4.79 -20.28
N THR A 67 -21.95 5.91 -20.87
CA THR A 67 -22.55 6.45 -22.09
C THR A 67 -21.63 6.31 -23.31
N GLU A 68 -22.23 6.28 -24.51
CA GLU A 68 -21.48 6.26 -25.77
C GLU A 68 -20.56 7.49 -25.89
N GLY A 69 -19.33 7.28 -26.33
CA GLY A 69 -18.29 8.29 -26.46
C GLY A 69 -17.48 8.54 -25.18
N GLN A 70 -17.92 8.04 -24.01
CA GLN A 70 -17.23 8.22 -22.73
C GLN A 70 -15.85 7.54 -22.72
N GLU A 71 -14.85 8.22 -22.16
CA GLU A 71 -13.54 7.61 -21.85
C GLU A 71 -13.64 6.80 -20.56
N VAL A 72 -13.23 5.53 -20.66
CA VAL A 72 -13.30 4.55 -19.58
C VAL A 72 -11.97 3.82 -19.49
N GLU A 73 -11.80 3.09 -18.40
CA GLU A 73 -10.73 2.11 -18.25
C GLU A 73 -11.34 0.71 -18.14
N VAL A 74 -10.78 -0.23 -18.91
CA VAL A 74 -11.23 -1.62 -18.96
C VAL A 74 -10.25 -2.49 -18.19
N PHE A 75 -10.75 -3.31 -17.28
CA PHE A 75 -9.93 -4.32 -16.61
C PHE A 75 -9.73 -5.52 -17.53
N SER A 76 -8.51 -5.71 -18.02
CA SER A 76 -8.18 -6.77 -18.98
C SER A 76 -6.73 -7.25 -18.84
N LYS A 77 -6.42 -8.39 -19.45
CA LYS A 77 -5.05 -8.93 -19.55
C LYS A 77 -4.51 -8.73 -20.96
N ALA A 78 -3.23 -8.40 -21.07
CA ALA A 78 -2.56 -8.38 -22.37
C ALA A 78 -2.39 -9.81 -22.92
N ASN A 79 -2.04 -10.74 -22.04
CA ASN A 79 -1.77 -12.15 -22.34
C ASN A 79 -1.93 -12.98 -21.06
N GLU A 80 -1.81 -14.31 -21.16
CA GLU A 80 -2.01 -15.22 -20.03
C GLU A 80 -0.93 -15.11 -18.94
N GLN A 81 0.25 -14.60 -19.28
CA GLN A 81 1.40 -14.49 -18.38
C GLN A 81 1.35 -13.22 -17.52
N GLU A 82 0.63 -12.19 -17.98
CA GLU A 82 0.49 -10.92 -17.27
C GLU A 82 -0.71 -10.90 -16.32
N ALA A 83 -0.56 -10.11 -15.26
CA ALA A 83 -1.69 -9.75 -14.41
C ALA A 83 -2.70 -8.89 -15.18
N SER A 84 -3.94 -8.86 -14.71
CA SER A 84 -4.93 -7.92 -15.22
C SER A 84 -4.56 -6.50 -14.84
N GLY A 85 -4.68 -5.58 -15.79
CA GLY A 85 -4.46 -4.16 -15.61
C GLY A 85 -5.64 -3.34 -16.13
N TRP A 86 -5.61 -2.04 -15.86
CA TRP A 86 -6.57 -1.07 -16.38
C TRP A 86 -6.05 -0.45 -17.68
N TRP A 87 -6.86 -0.52 -18.72
CA TRP A 87 -6.52 -0.08 -20.06
C TRP A 87 -7.43 1.05 -20.51
N GLU A 88 -6.87 2.11 -21.07
CA GLU A 88 -7.67 3.23 -21.59
C GLU A 88 -8.48 2.82 -22.83
N ALA A 89 -9.78 3.10 -22.81
CA ALA A 89 -10.70 2.80 -23.90
C ALA A 89 -11.77 3.88 -24.04
N ARG A 90 -12.56 3.78 -25.11
CA ARG A 90 -13.76 4.59 -25.34
C ARG A 90 -14.97 3.69 -25.55
N VAL A 91 -16.07 4.00 -24.91
CA VAL A 91 -17.35 3.31 -25.13
C VAL A 91 -17.88 3.66 -26.51
N LYS A 92 -18.14 2.66 -27.35
CA LYS A 92 -18.75 2.81 -28.68
C LYS A 92 -20.24 2.52 -28.67
N MET A 93 -20.69 1.63 -27.79
CA MET A 93 -22.10 1.25 -27.69
C MET A 93 -22.36 0.65 -26.32
N THR A 94 -23.53 0.95 -25.76
CA THR A 94 -24.03 0.32 -24.53
C THR A 94 -25.35 -0.40 -24.84
N LYS A 95 -25.49 -1.66 -24.42
CA LYS A 95 -26.72 -2.44 -24.54
C LYS A 95 -26.94 -3.28 -23.29
N GLY A 96 -27.82 -2.82 -22.40
CA GLY A 96 -27.98 -3.41 -21.07
C GLY A 96 -26.67 -3.29 -20.28
N ASP A 97 -26.24 -4.38 -19.65
CA ASP A 97 -25.01 -4.44 -18.85
C ASP A 97 -23.75 -4.77 -19.68
N PHE A 98 -23.83 -4.68 -21.01
CA PHE A 98 -22.72 -4.93 -21.92
C PHE A 98 -22.36 -3.69 -22.71
N HIS A 99 -21.05 -3.48 -22.87
CA HIS A 99 -20.49 -2.32 -23.54
C HIS A 99 -19.50 -2.77 -24.60
N VAL A 100 -19.65 -2.23 -25.82
CA VAL A 100 -18.61 -2.30 -26.85
C VAL A 100 -17.62 -1.19 -26.56
N VAL A 101 -16.37 -1.55 -26.31
CA VAL A 101 -15.28 -0.60 -26.04
C VAL A 101 -14.20 -0.72 -27.10
N GLU A 102 -13.61 0.42 -27.47
CA GLU A 102 -12.46 0.50 -28.35
C GLU A 102 -11.24 0.97 -27.55
N TYR A 103 -10.19 0.17 -27.55
CA TYR A 103 -8.96 0.45 -26.82
C TYR A 103 -8.18 1.60 -27.48
N GLN A 104 -7.56 2.44 -26.65
CA GLN A 104 -6.75 3.58 -27.11
C GLN A 104 -5.25 3.24 -27.08
N GLY A 105 -4.45 3.89 -27.95
CA GLY A 105 -2.99 3.82 -27.91
C GLY A 105 -2.32 2.87 -28.90
N TRP A 106 -3.09 2.25 -29.81
CA TRP A 106 -2.57 1.46 -30.93
C TRP A 106 -3.07 1.99 -32.27
N ASP A 107 -2.27 1.81 -33.33
CA ASP A 107 -2.62 2.23 -34.69
C ASP A 107 -3.81 1.44 -35.26
N THR A 108 -4.04 0.23 -34.75
CA THR A 108 -5.21 -0.60 -35.11
C THR A 108 -6.25 -0.51 -34.01
N ALA A 109 -7.47 -0.11 -34.38
CA ALA A 109 -8.60 -0.10 -33.47
C ALA A 109 -8.95 -1.54 -33.04
N TYR A 110 -8.65 -1.88 -31.79
CA TYR A 110 -9.07 -3.14 -31.19
C TYR A 110 -10.34 -2.90 -30.36
N SER A 111 -11.39 -3.68 -30.65
CA SER A 111 -12.68 -3.58 -29.96
C SER A 111 -13.00 -4.86 -29.21
N GLU A 112 -13.60 -4.71 -28.02
CA GLU A 112 -14.03 -5.82 -27.16
C GLU A 112 -15.45 -5.55 -26.63
N ILE A 113 -16.23 -6.60 -26.42
CA ILE A 113 -17.50 -6.52 -25.71
C ILE A 113 -17.23 -6.92 -24.27
N VAL A 114 -17.48 -6.02 -23.33
CA VAL A 114 -17.23 -6.25 -21.90
C VAL A 114 -18.46 -5.97 -21.05
N PRO A 115 -18.67 -6.74 -19.98
CA PRO A 115 -19.66 -6.41 -18.96
C PRO A 115 -19.29 -5.13 -18.19
N SER A 116 -20.29 -4.47 -17.58
CA SER A 116 -20.10 -3.23 -16.81
C SER A 116 -19.14 -3.37 -15.63
N ASP A 117 -19.04 -4.54 -15.00
CA ASP A 117 -18.17 -4.80 -13.83
C ASP A 117 -16.67 -4.78 -14.16
N ARG A 118 -16.30 -4.91 -15.45
CA ARG A 118 -14.93 -4.73 -15.95
C ARG A 118 -14.61 -3.29 -16.32
N LEU A 119 -15.58 -2.39 -16.24
CA LEU A 119 -15.39 -0.98 -16.56
C LEU A 119 -15.29 -0.14 -15.30
N ARG A 120 -14.52 0.94 -15.43
CA ARG A 120 -14.59 2.09 -14.54
C ARG A 120 -14.39 3.37 -15.35
N PRO A 121 -14.78 4.53 -14.82
CA PRO A 121 -14.39 5.80 -15.41
C PRO A 121 -12.88 5.92 -15.46
N LYS A 122 -12.40 6.68 -16.45
CA LYS A 122 -11.00 7.06 -16.52
C LYS A 122 -10.54 7.65 -15.19
N ASN A 123 -9.47 7.10 -14.63
CA ASN A 123 -8.97 7.52 -13.33
C ASN A 123 -8.47 8.98 -13.41
N PRO A 124 -9.07 9.91 -12.65
CA PRO A 124 -8.73 11.33 -12.74
C PRO A 124 -7.45 11.69 -11.97
N ASN A 125 -6.89 10.76 -11.19
CA ASN A 125 -5.71 11.04 -10.39
C ASN A 125 -4.49 11.33 -11.28
N PRO A 126 -3.81 12.47 -11.08
CA PRO A 126 -2.56 12.74 -11.78
C PRO A 126 -1.47 11.77 -11.30
N PRO A 127 -0.33 11.71 -12.01
CA PRO A 127 0.85 11.04 -11.48
C PRO A 127 1.20 11.55 -10.08
N ILE A 128 1.72 10.66 -9.25
CA ILE A 128 2.17 11.01 -7.90
C ILE A 128 3.34 11.98 -7.96
N THR A 129 3.66 12.57 -6.82
CA THR A 129 4.82 13.44 -6.66
C THR A 129 5.65 12.95 -5.47
N LYS A 130 6.85 13.51 -5.30
CA LYS A 130 7.69 13.28 -4.11
C LYS A 130 6.99 13.56 -2.77
N ASN A 131 5.91 14.34 -2.78
CA ASN A 131 5.14 14.71 -1.59
C ASN A 131 3.92 13.81 -1.35
N THR A 132 3.61 12.89 -2.27
CA THR A 132 2.46 11.98 -2.14
C THR A 132 2.69 10.95 -1.03
N PHE A 133 3.93 10.48 -0.90
CA PHE A 133 4.35 9.60 0.19
C PHE A 133 5.55 10.23 0.91
N THR A 134 5.49 10.30 2.22
CA THR A 134 6.59 10.78 3.06
C THR A 134 7.25 9.59 3.73
N LYS A 135 8.58 9.48 3.56
CA LYS A 135 9.43 8.53 4.29
C LYS A 135 10.32 9.28 5.26
N PHE A 136 10.38 8.83 6.51
CA PHE A 136 11.26 9.38 7.53
C PHE A 136 11.68 8.32 8.54
N GLU A 137 12.69 8.64 9.33
CA GLU A 137 13.31 7.75 10.31
C GLU A 137 13.15 8.33 11.72
N LEU A 138 12.95 7.46 12.71
CA LEU A 138 12.94 7.80 14.12
C LEU A 138 13.94 6.91 14.85
N ASP A 139 14.94 7.50 15.50
CA ASP A 139 15.95 6.72 16.22
C ASP A 139 15.31 5.90 17.34
N VAL A 140 15.75 4.64 17.47
CA VAL A 140 15.28 3.74 18.52
C VAL A 140 16.32 3.68 19.64
N PRO A 141 15.91 4.02 20.89
CA PRO A 141 16.78 3.86 22.04
C PRO A 141 17.32 2.43 22.19
N ASP A 142 18.58 2.30 22.59
CA ASP A 142 19.32 1.03 22.71
C ASP A 142 18.54 -0.06 23.47
N ASP A 143 17.91 0.33 24.57
CA ASP A 143 17.14 -0.56 25.46
C ASP A 143 15.87 -1.12 24.81
N LEU A 144 15.39 -0.50 23.72
CA LEU A 144 14.17 -0.88 23.01
C LEU A 144 14.42 -1.60 21.69
N ARG A 145 15.67 -1.70 21.24
CA ARG A 145 16.02 -2.22 19.90
C ARG A 145 15.59 -3.66 19.69
N GLU A 146 15.79 -4.52 20.69
CA GLU A 146 15.43 -5.95 20.57
C GLU A 146 13.92 -6.12 20.40
N TYR A 147 13.15 -5.43 21.25
CA TYR A 147 11.69 -5.48 21.20
C TYR A 147 11.12 -4.84 19.94
N SER A 148 11.80 -3.83 19.40
CA SER A 148 11.38 -3.15 18.17
C SER A 148 11.51 -4.03 16.92
N LYS A 149 12.19 -5.19 16.99
CA LYS A 149 12.19 -6.15 15.88
C LYS A 149 10.81 -6.76 15.60
N ASP A 150 9.90 -6.73 16.58
CA ASP A 150 8.52 -7.15 16.39
C ASP A 150 7.68 -6.01 15.81
N ASP A 151 7.31 -6.10 14.53
CA ASP A 151 6.42 -5.15 13.83
C ASP A 151 5.09 -4.94 14.59
N SER A 152 4.63 -5.94 15.37
CA SER A 152 3.40 -5.83 16.16
C SER A 152 3.49 -4.83 17.30
N ALA A 153 4.71 -4.59 17.83
CA ALA A 153 4.97 -3.65 18.91
C ALA A 153 4.62 -2.19 18.53
N HIS A 154 4.62 -1.88 17.23
CA HIS A 154 4.45 -0.53 16.71
C HIS A 154 3.03 -0.24 16.20
N LYS A 155 2.10 -1.20 16.29
CA LYS A 155 0.76 -1.11 15.69
C LYS A 155 -0.04 0.11 16.16
N GLU A 156 -0.01 0.39 17.46
CA GLU A 156 -0.74 1.53 18.04
C GLU A 156 -0.10 2.87 17.66
N PHE A 157 1.22 2.93 17.69
CA PHE A 157 1.97 4.11 17.27
C PHE A 157 1.73 4.44 15.80
N LYS A 158 1.82 3.43 14.91
CA LYS A 158 1.47 3.54 13.49
C LYS A 158 0.09 4.16 13.29
N LYS A 159 -0.92 3.67 14.02
CA LYS A 159 -2.29 4.20 13.96
C LYS A 159 -2.36 5.64 14.45
N ALA A 160 -1.73 5.95 15.58
CA ALA A 160 -1.77 7.28 16.18
C ALA A 160 -1.16 8.37 15.30
N ILE A 161 -0.06 8.06 14.60
CA ILE A 161 0.58 9.00 13.68
C ILE A 161 -0.07 9.00 12.29
N GLY A 162 -1.01 8.09 12.01
CA GLY A 162 -1.62 7.94 10.69
C GLY A 162 -0.62 7.50 9.62
N ALA A 163 0.31 6.61 9.97
CA ALA A 163 1.27 6.04 9.05
C ALA A 163 0.77 4.74 8.42
N ALA A 164 1.24 4.48 7.21
CA ALA A 164 0.95 3.26 6.48
C ALA A 164 1.98 2.16 6.78
N VAL A 165 3.23 2.52 7.09
CA VAL A 165 4.27 1.59 7.55
C VAL A 165 4.99 2.18 8.75
N VAL A 166 5.26 1.34 9.75
CA VAL A 166 6.26 1.57 10.80
C VAL A 166 6.99 0.26 10.99
N ARG A 167 8.29 0.23 10.70
CA ARG A 167 9.13 -0.98 10.78
C ARG A 167 10.50 -0.63 11.33
N TYR A 168 11.05 -1.47 12.19
CA TYR A 168 12.43 -1.33 12.65
C TYR A 168 13.44 -1.79 11.61
N ILE A 169 14.50 -0.99 11.42
CA ILE A 169 15.60 -1.28 10.51
C ILE A 169 16.87 -1.56 11.34
N PRO A 170 17.25 -2.83 11.56
CA PRO A 170 18.37 -3.18 12.44
C PRO A 170 19.71 -2.56 12.06
N SER A 171 19.99 -2.42 10.77
CA SER A 171 21.25 -1.83 10.27
C SER A 171 21.37 -0.34 10.56
N LYS A 172 20.24 0.37 10.71
CA LYS A 172 20.17 1.80 11.00
C LYS A 172 19.77 2.11 12.44
N GLN A 173 19.30 1.10 13.18
CA GLN A 173 18.82 1.22 14.55
C GLN A 173 17.68 2.25 14.71
N CYS A 174 16.82 2.38 13.69
CA CYS A 174 15.71 3.33 13.65
C CYS A 174 14.40 2.66 13.23
N LEU A 175 13.26 3.31 13.52
CA LEU A 175 11.98 3.01 12.89
C LEU A 175 11.89 3.76 11.57
N MET A 176 11.78 3.02 10.46
CA MET A 176 11.38 3.58 9.17
C MET A 176 9.86 3.73 9.15
N VAL A 177 9.40 4.93 8.82
CA VAL A 177 7.99 5.27 8.71
C VAL A 177 7.67 5.71 7.27
N ILE A 178 6.57 5.19 6.71
CA ILE A 178 6.01 5.64 5.43
C ILE A 178 4.56 6.05 5.66
N ALA A 179 4.18 7.24 5.18
CA ALA A 179 2.83 7.78 5.30
C ALA A 179 2.40 8.53 4.03
N ARG A 180 1.09 8.78 3.87
CA ARG A 180 0.51 9.57 2.76
C ARG A 180 0.44 11.08 3.04
N SER A 181 1.15 11.57 4.07
CA SER A 181 1.07 12.97 4.48
C SER A 181 2.25 13.37 5.37
N GLU A 182 2.79 14.56 5.10
CA GLU A 182 3.76 15.24 5.98
C GLU A 182 3.23 15.46 7.41
N ALA A 183 1.91 15.55 7.59
CA ALA A 183 1.32 15.67 8.93
C ALA A 183 1.62 14.45 9.81
N ALA A 184 1.86 13.27 9.22
CA ALA A 184 2.26 12.08 9.96
C ALA A 184 3.65 12.24 10.59
N LYS A 185 4.59 12.89 9.88
CA LYS A 185 5.92 13.20 10.40
C LYS A 185 5.84 14.09 11.64
N LYS A 186 5.08 15.18 11.55
CA LYS A 186 4.87 16.10 12.69
C LYS A 186 4.26 15.40 13.90
N ARG A 187 3.24 14.56 13.68
CA ARG A 187 2.64 13.77 14.78
C ARG A 187 3.65 12.79 15.38
N ALA A 188 4.45 12.14 14.56
CA ALA A 188 5.47 11.20 15.03
C ALA A 188 6.53 11.89 15.89
N GLU A 189 7.03 13.06 15.46
CA GLU A 189 7.97 13.88 16.23
C GLU A 189 7.38 14.23 17.61
N MET A 190 6.15 14.74 17.65
CA MET A 190 5.47 15.12 18.90
C MET A 190 5.20 13.95 19.85
N MET A 191 5.00 12.74 19.33
CA MET A 191 4.56 11.58 20.12
C MET A 191 5.68 10.58 20.44
N SER A 192 6.82 10.66 19.75
CA SER A 192 7.90 9.66 19.81
C SER A 192 8.43 9.41 21.23
N GLU A 193 8.69 10.47 22.01
CA GLU A 193 9.19 10.36 23.38
C GLU A 193 8.20 9.63 24.30
N ILE A 194 6.92 10.02 24.24
CA ILE A 194 5.85 9.41 25.03
C ILE A 194 5.68 7.95 24.61
N TYR A 195 5.73 7.67 23.31
CA TYR A 195 5.65 6.33 22.78
C TYR A 195 6.76 5.43 23.32
N TYR A 196 8.03 5.85 23.25
CA TYR A 196 9.15 5.06 23.78
C TYR A 196 9.08 4.86 25.29
N ARG A 197 8.65 5.88 26.05
CA ARG A 197 8.42 5.74 27.50
C ARG A 197 7.38 4.65 27.80
N ASN A 198 6.27 4.64 27.06
CA ASN A 198 5.22 3.63 27.24
C ASN A 198 5.71 2.23 26.82
N LEU A 199 6.52 2.15 25.76
CA LEU A 199 7.11 0.90 25.30
C LEU A 199 8.02 0.28 26.37
N ARG A 200 8.86 1.09 27.03
CA ARG A 200 9.69 0.66 28.16
C ARG A 200 8.85 0.11 29.31
N GLN A 201 7.79 0.82 29.68
CA GLN A 201 6.89 0.36 30.75
C GLN A 201 6.26 -0.99 30.40
N LYS A 202 5.81 -1.17 29.16
CA LYS A 202 5.27 -2.43 28.67
C LYS A 202 6.31 -3.55 28.75
N LEU A 203 7.55 -3.30 28.36
CA LEU A 203 8.65 -4.27 28.44
C LEU A 203 8.94 -4.72 29.87
N ILE A 204 8.98 -3.77 30.81
CA ILE A 204 9.18 -4.08 32.24
C ILE A 204 8.05 -4.98 32.75
N LEU A 205 6.80 -4.70 32.37
CA LEU A 205 5.66 -5.52 32.77
C LEU A 205 5.74 -6.93 32.17
N LEU A 206 6.11 -7.06 30.89
CA LEU A 206 6.26 -8.34 30.21
C LEU A 206 7.34 -9.21 30.87
N SER A 207 8.51 -8.63 31.15
CA SER A 207 9.60 -9.33 31.85
C SER A 207 9.15 -9.84 33.23
N LYS A 208 8.44 -9.01 34.01
CA LYS A 208 7.89 -9.45 35.31
C LYS A 208 6.86 -10.58 35.16
N THR A 209 6.02 -10.54 34.13
CA THR A 209 5.04 -11.62 33.90
C THR A 209 5.71 -12.94 33.50
N GLU A 210 6.77 -12.89 32.68
CA GLU A 210 7.54 -14.08 32.31
C GLU A 210 8.28 -14.69 33.50
N GLU A 211 8.88 -13.86 34.36
CA GLU A 211 9.54 -14.32 35.58
C GLU A 211 8.54 -15.00 36.55
N ALA A 212 7.38 -14.38 36.76
CA ALA A 212 6.33 -14.94 37.61
C ALA A 212 5.79 -16.27 37.05
N ALA A 213 5.58 -16.37 35.72
CA ALA A 213 5.16 -17.62 35.07
C ALA A 213 6.19 -18.74 35.26
N ARG A 214 7.48 -18.43 35.09
CA ARG A 214 8.56 -19.40 35.28
C ARG A 214 8.66 -19.89 36.73
N GLN A 215 8.44 -19.00 37.71
CA GLN A 215 8.40 -19.38 39.13
C GLN A 215 7.22 -20.30 39.44
N LEU A 216 6.05 -20.07 38.82
CA LEU A 216 4.88 -20.93 38.98
C LEU A 216 5.12 -22.32 38.38
N GLU A 217 5.71 -22.41 37.18
CA GLU A 217 6.06 -23.69 36.54
C GLU A 217 7.11 -24.47 37.34
N ALA A 218 8.14 -23.79 37.85
CA ALA A 218 9.15 -24.43 38.68
C ALA A 218 8.55 -24.97 39.98
N SER A 219 7.58 -24.25 40.57
CA SER A 219 6.90 -24.68 41.79
C SER A 219 5.96 -25.86 41.55
N SER A 220 5.29 -25.93 40.39
CA SER A 220 4.39 -27.05 40.07
C SER A 220 5.13 -28.35 39.76
N LEU A 221 6.36 -28.29 39.25
CA LEU A 221 7.22 -29.46 38.99
C LEU A 221 7.85 -30.05 40.26
N LEU A 222 7.86 -29.30 41.36
CA LEU A 222 8.39 -29.72 42.67
C LEU A 222 7.34 -30.36 43.58
N THR A 223 6.10 -30.53 43.09
CA THR A 223 4.97 -31.15 43.83
C THR A 223 4.53 -32.42 43.13
#